data_AF-A0A9D2A6A2-F1
#
_entry.id   AF-A0A9D2A6A2-F1
#
_cell.length_a   1.000
_cell.length_b   1.000
_cell.length_c   1.000
_cell.angle_alpha   90.00
_cell.angle_beta   90.00
_cell.angle_gamma   90.00
#
_symmetry.space_group_name_H-M   'P 1'
#
loop_
_entity.id
_entity.type
_entity.pdbx_description
1 polymer ?
#
loop_
_entity_poly.entity_id
_entity_poly.type
_entity_poly.pdbx_seq_one_letter_code
_entity_poly.pdbx_strand_id
1 'polypeptide(L)'
;MSAAELRYMLATHQLGERGSGVRLTDIADRMGVTKVSVYRMSERLEVMGMMTRGAHSRIALTEKGETLLKEYKLCIEFVSGMLEKYCKTPPNTAFYEATNIVCAVGDGSRASLLRCLRNSESKQ
;
A
#
# COMPACT_ATOMS: atom_id res chain seq x y z
N MET A 1 6.36 -4.20 7.90
CA MET A 1 5.50 -3.21 7.23
C MET A 1 4.24 -3.07 8.06
N SER A 2 3.97 -1.90 8.61
CA SER A 2 2.72 -1.61 9.33
C SER A 2 1.62 -1.15 8.37
N ALA A 3 0.36 -1.20 8.82
CA ALA A 3 -0.76 -0.68 8.04
C ALA A 3 -0.64 0.82 7.77
N ALA A 4 -0.03 1.59 8.69
CA ALA A 4 0.26 3.00 8.47
C ALA A 4 1.26 3.18 7.33
N GLU A 5 2.41 2.51 7.38
CA GLU A 5 3.43 2.54 6.31
C GLU A 5 2.83 2.18 4.94
N LEU A 6 2.02 1.12 4.88
CA LEU A 6 1.37 0.68 3.65
C LEU A 6 0.38 1.71 3.11
N ARG A 7 -0.41 2.38 3.98
CA ARG A 7 -1.33 3.44 3.55
C ARG A 7 -0.59 4.63 2.94
N TYR A 8 0.58 5.00 3.46
CA TYR A 8 1.41 6.06 2.87
C TYR A 8 1.96 5.65 1.50
N MET A 9 2.37 4.39 1.34
CA MET A 9 2.78 3.85 0.03
C MET A 9 1.60 3.86 -0.96
N LEU A 10 0.40 3.43 -0.55
CA LEU A 10 -0.81 3.47 -1.37
C LEU A 10 -1.17 4.91 -1.78
N ALA A 11 -1.17 5.84 -0.84
CA ALA A 11 -1.46 7.25 -1.13
C ALA A 11 -0.45 7.84 -2.13
N THR A 12 0.83 7.54 -1.95
CA THR A 12 1.87 7.99 -2.89
C THR A 12 1.70 7.37 -4.28
N HIS A 13 1.38 6.08 -4.35
CA HIS A 13 1.11 5.39 -5.61
C HIS A 13 -0.14 5.92 -6.33
N GLN A 14 -1.18 6.27 -5.59
CA GLN A 14 -2.43 6.82 -6.15
C GLN A 14 -2.27 8.25 -6.67
N LEU A 15 -1.48 9.08 -5.98
CA LEU A 15 -1.25 10.47 -6.35
C LEU A 15 -0.14 10.63 -7.41
N GLY A 16 0.76 9.66 -7.52
CA GLY A 16 1.90 9.73 -8.42
C GLY A 16 1.55 9.29 -9.84
N GLU A 17 1.80 10.16 -10.81
CA GLU A 17 1.99 9.71 -12.19
C GLU A 17 3.34 8.99 -12.29
N ARG A 18 3.41 7.87 -13.02
CA ARG A 18 4.62 7.03 -13.15
C ARG A 18 5.88 7.90 -13.36
N GLY A 19 6.79 7.87 -12.39
CA GLY A 19 8.10 8.54 -12.46
C GLY A 19 8.15 10.00 -12.03
N SER A 20 7.01 10.68 -11.83
CA SER A 20 7.01 12.10 -11.45
C SER A 20 7.17 12.34 -9.94
N GLY A 21 6.88 11.33 -9.10
CA GLY A 21 6.81 11.48 -7.64
C GLY A 21 5.68 12.40 -7.19
N VAL A 22 5.50 12.59 -5.88
CA VAL A 22 4.38 13.31 -5.27
C VAL A 22 4.90 14.35 -4.27
N ARG A 23 4.24 15.51 -4.16
CA ARG A 23 4.62 16.48 -3.12
C ARG A 23 4.14 15.99 -1.75
N LEU A 24 4.92 16.27 -0.72
CA LEU A 24 4.54 15.96 0.67
C LEU A 24 3.21 16.60 1.09
N THR A 25 2.87 17.78 0.55
CA THR A 25 1.60 18.47 0.80
C THR A 25 0.42 17.67 0.27
N ASP A 26 0.54 17.13 -0.95
CA ASP A 26 -0.55 16.41 -1.60
C ASP A 26 -0.83 15.09 -0.85
N ILE A 27 0.24 14.42 -0.37
CA ILE A 27 0.10 13.24 0.50
C ILE A 27 -0.54 13.63 1.84
N ALA A 28 -0.15 14.76 2.44
CA ALA A 28 -0.69 15.23 3.71
C ALA A 28 -2.19 15.50 3.62
N ASP A 29 -2.61 16.21 2.57
CA ASP A 29 -4.00 16.55 2.30
C ASP A 29 -4.83 15.28 2.05
N ARG A 30 -4.31 14.34 1.24
CA ARG A 30 -4.96 13.05 0.97
C ARG A 30 -5.14 12.20 2.22
N MET A 31 -4.17 12.24 3.12
CA MET A 31 -4.14 11.42 4.34
C MET A 31 -4.82 12.10 5.53
N GLY A 32 -5.16 13.38 5.45
CA GLY A 32 -5.73 14.16 6.56
C GLY A 32 -4.76 14.35 7.74
N VAL A 33 -3.46 14.49 7.44
CA VAL A 33 -2.39 14.59 8.45
C VAL A 33 -1.49 15.79 8.20
N THR A 34 -0.60 16.12 9.15
CA THR A 34 0.35 17.23 8.95
C THR A 34 1.46 16.86 7.97
N LYS A 35 2.00 17.87 7.27
CA LYS A 35 3.20 17.72 6.42
C LYS A 35 4.40 17.13 7.19
N VAL A 36 4.56 17.46 8.47
CA VAL A 36 5.62 16.91 9.34
C VAL A 36 5.43 15.41 9.57
N SER A 37 4.18 14.97 9.76
CA SER A 37 3.85 13.54 9.88
C SER A 37 4.22 12.77 8.61
N VAL A 38 3.90 13.34 7.43
CA VAL A 38 4.30 12.76 6.15
C VAL A 38 5.81 12.68 6.02
N TYR A 39 6.52 13.78 6.30
CA TYR A 39 7.98 13.82 6.21
C TYR A 39 8.64 12.71 7.05
N ARG A 40 8.23 12.54 8.31
CA ARG A 40 8.77 11.50 9.20
C ARG A 40 8.46 10.09 8.71
N MET A 41 7.27 9.87 8.14
CA MET A 41 6.91 8.58 7.57
C MET A 41 7.71 8.30 6.29
N SER A 42 7.90 9.30 5.42
CA SER A 42 8.72 9.20 4.23
C SER A 42 10.17 8.85 4.57
N GLU A 43 10.78 9.52 5.56
CA GLU A 43 12.14 9.16 6.03
C GLU A 43 12.23 7.70 6.47
N ARG A 44 11.24 7.21 7.22
CA ARG A 44 11.21 5.79 7.63
C ARG A 44 11.13 4.84 6.44
N LEU A 45 10.26 5.14 5.48
CA LEU A 45 10.08 4.33 4.27
C LEU A 45 11.29 4.42 3.33
N GLU A 46 12.00 5.54 3.32
CA GLU A 46 13.29 5.72 2.64
C GLU A 46 14.37 4.83 3.27
N VAL A 47 14.50 4.80 4.60
CA VAL A 47 15.43 3.89 5.32
C VAL A 47 15.13 2.42 5.02
N MET A 48 13.86 2.04 4.86
CA MET A 48 13.45 0.68 4.47
C MET A 48 13.69 0.36 2.98
N GLY A 49 14.07 1.36 2.19
CA GLY A 49 14.28 1.27 0.74
C GLY A 49 12.98 1.15 -0.06
N MET A 50 11.85 1.57 0.50
CA MET A 50 10.52 1.48 -0.14
C MET A 50 10.16 2.74 -0.91
N MET A 51 10.67 3.88 -0.46
CA MET A 51 10.46 5.18 -1.08
C MET A 51 11.79 5.87 -1.32
N THR A 52 11.79 6.85 -2.20
CA THR A 52 12.93 7.71 -2.48
C THR A 52 12.49 9.14 -2.69
N ARG A 53 13.41 10.07 -2.46
CA ARG A 53 13.23 11.49 -2.69
C ARG A 53 13.96 11.89 -3.96
N GLY A 54 13.19 12.28 -4.97
CA GLY A 54 13.71 12.76 -6.25
C GLY A 54 13.95 14.26 -6.27
N ALA A 55 14.16 14.79 -7.47
CA ALA A 55 14.28 16.22 -7.72
C ALA A 55 13.08 17.00 -7.14
N HIS A 56 13.33 18.24 -6.70
CA HIS A 56 12.33 19.12 -6.10
C HIS A 56 11.61 18.54 -4.86
N SER A 57 12.27 17.65 -4.10
CA SER A 57 11.71 17.03 -2.89
C SER A 57 10.42 16.23 -3.13
N ARG A 58 10.23 15.71 -4.34
CA ARG A 58 9.11 14.83 -4.66
C ARG A 58 9.40 13.41 -4.17
N ILE A 59 8.41 12.78 -3.56
CA ILE A 59 8.51 11.43 -3.01
C ILE A 59 7.95 10.43 -4.03
N ALA A 60 8.71 9.38 -4.32
CA ALA A 60 8.27 8.30 -5.20
C ALA A 60 8.53 6.94 -4.54
N LEU A 61 7.84 5.90 -5.00
CA LEU A 61 8.17 4.53 -4.65
C LEU A 61 9.45 4.10 -5.39
N THR A 62 10.30 3.33 -4.73
CA THR A 62 11.40 2.61 -5.40
C THR A 62 10.83 1.42 -6.17
N GLU A 63 11.63 0.79 -7.03
CA GLU A 63 11.24 -0.47 -7.69
C GLU A 63 10.89 -1.57 -6.68
N LYS A 64 11.66 -1.66 -5.58
CA LYS A 64 11.38 -2.55 -4.45
C LYS A 64 10.04 -2.21 -3.79
N GLY A 65 9.78 -0.92 -3.57
CA GLY A 65 8.52 -0.42 -3.01
C GLY A 65 7.32 -0.73 -3.89
N GLU A 66 7.43 -0.50 -5.20
CA GLU A 66 6.40 -0.82 -6.19
C GLU A 66 6.10 -2.32 -6.24
N THR A 67 7.13 -3.16 -6.24
CA THR A 67 6.98 -4.62 -6.26
C THR A 67 6.26 -5.11 -5.00
N LEU A 68 6.72 -4.65 -3.84
CA LEU A 68 6.07 -5.00 -2.57
C LEU A 68 4.64 -4.49 -2.51
N LEU A 69 4.39 -3.25 -2.94
CA LEU A 69 3.04 -2.67 -2.93
C LEU A 69 2.08 -3.45 -3.81
N LYS A 70 2.51 -3.91 -4.99
CA LYS A 70 1.70 -4.77 -5.86
C LYS A 70 1.29 -6.06 -5.17
N GLU A 71 2.21 -6.70 -4.47
CA GLU A 71 1.91 -7.91 -3.70
C GLU A 71 0.87 -7.64 -2.60
N TYR A 72 1.05 -6.56 -1.83
CA TYR A 72 0.06 -6.18 -0.82
C TYR A 72 -1.31 -5.86 -1.43
N LYS A 73 -1.36 -5.18 -2.58
CA LYS A 73 -2.62 -4.87 -3.26
C LYS A 73 -3.40 -6.13 -3.65
N LEU A 74 -2.74 -7.15 -4.21
CA LEU A 74 -3.38 -8.42 -4.54
C LEU A 74 -3.99 -9.09 -3.30
N CYS A 75 -3.26 -9.11 -2.19
CA CYS A 75 -3.78 -9.65 -0.93
C CYS A 75 -4.95 -8.81 -0.38
N ILE A 76 -4.87 -7.48 -0.46
CA ILE A 76 -5.94 -6.58 0.00
C ILE A 76 -7.20 -6.78 -0.84
N GLU A 77 -7.07 -6.85 -2.16
CA GLU A 77 -8.19 -7.07 -3.08
C GLU A 77 -8.88 -8.40 -2.79
N PHE A 78 -8.11 -9.47 -2.56
CA PHE A 78 -8.66 -10.76 -2.17
C PHE A 78 -9.41 -10.72 -0.84
N VAL A 79 -8.79 -10.16 0.22
CA VAL A 79 -9.42 -10.09 1.55
C VAL A 79 -10.63 -9.16 1.53
N SER A 80 -10.56 -8.02 0.85
CA SER A 80 -11.70 -7.10 0.66
C SER A 80 -12.86 -7.81 -0.03
N GLY A 81 -12.60 -8.54 -1.11
CA GLY A 81 -13.61 -9.31 -1.82
C GLY A 81 -14.28 -10.39 -0.94
N MET A 82 -13.52 -11.02 -0.03
CA MET A 82 -14.11 -11.94 0.95
C MET A 82 -15.02 -11.21 1.96
N LEU A 83 -14.59 -10.07 2.49
CA LEU A 83 -15.39 -9.26 3.42
C LEU A 83 -16.69 -8.77 2.76
N GLU A 84 -16.61 -8.27 1.53
CA GLU A 84 -17.78 -7.83 0.77
C GLU A 84 -18.73 -9.00 0.48
N LYS A 85 -18.20 -10.13 0.01
CA LYS A 85 -19.01 -11.28 -0.40
C LYS A 85 -19.69 -11.97 0.78
N TYR A 86 -18.92 -12.29 1.83
CA TYR A 86 -19.37 -13.15 2.92
C TYR A 86 -19.84 -12.37 4.15
N CYS A 87 -19.22 -11.23 4.45
CA CYS A 87 -19.59 -10.40 5.60
C CYS A 87 -20.52 -9.23 5.24
N LYS A 88 -20.77 -8.99 3.94
CA LYS A 88 -21.57 -7.87 3.43
C LYS A 88 -21.02 -6.50 3.86
N THR A 89 -19.72 -6.43 4.11
CA THR A 89 -19.04 -5.19 4.48
C THR A 89 -19.05 -4.21 3.29
N PRO A 90 -19.36 -2.92 3.48
CA PRO A 90 -19.30 -1.93 2.41
C PRO A 90 -17.90 -1.80 1.81
N PRO A 91 -17.73 -1.55 0.49
CA PRO A 91 -16.44 -1.61 -0.19
C PRO A 91 -15.32 -0.77 0.46
N ASN A 92 -15.62 0.47 0.85
CA ASN A 92 -14.64 1.35 1.50
C ASN A 92 -14.17 0.81 2.86
N THR A 93 -15.08 0.20 3.62
CA THR A 93 -14.76 -0.39 4.92
C THR A 93 -14.00 -1.70 4.72
N ALA A 94 -14.42 -2.53 3.76
CA ALA A 94 -13.75 -3.77 3.42
C ALA A 94 -12.29 -3.54 2.99
N PHE A 95 -12.05 -2.54 2.13
CA PHE A 95 -10.69 -2.18 1.72
C PHE A 95 -9.82 -1.71 2.90
N TYR A 96 -10.38 -0.87 3.78
CA TYR A 96 -9.68 -0.36 4.95
C TYR A 96 -9.34 -1.49 5.94
N GLU A 97 -10.31 -2.36 6.24
CA GLU A 97 -10.12 -3.52 7.11
C GLU A 97 -9.15 -4.53 6.51
N ALA A 98 -9.28 -4.85 5.22
CA ALA A 98 -8.36 -5.73 4.51
C ALA A 98 -6.91 -5.21 4.56
N THR A 99 -6.70 -3.90 4.43
CA THR A 99 -5.38 -3.27 4.60
C THR A 99 -4.79 -3.57 5.98
N ASN A 100 -5.59 -3.46 7.05
CA ASN A 100 -5.14 -3.77 8.40
C ASN A 100 -4.89 -5.28 8.60
N ILE A 101 -5.80 -6.13 8.10
CA ILE A 101 -5.71 -7.60 8.21
C ILE A 101 -4.44 -8.09 7.51
N VAL A 102 -4.20 -7.70 6.26
CA VAL A 102 -3.03 -8.15 5.49
C VAL A 102 -1.71 -7.73 6.16
N CYS A 103 -1.67 -6.56 6.82
CA CYS A 103 -0.50 -6.14 7.60
C CYS A 103 -0.32 -6.88 8.93
N ALA A 104 -1.38 -7.47 9.48
CA ALA A 104 -1.29 -8.31 10.68
C ALA A 104 -0.87 -9.76 10.35
N VAL A 105 -1.11 -10.21 9.12
CA VAL A 105 -0.71 -11.54 8.63
C VAL A 105 0.81 -11.60 8.44
N GLY A 106 1.44 -12.63 9.02
CA GLY A 106 2.88 -12.87 8.89
C GLY A 106 3.33 -13.14 7.46
N ASP A 107 4.60 -12.88 7.18
CA ASP A 107 5.17 -12.92 5.82
C ASP A 107 4.98 -14.27 5.12
N GLY A 108 5.16 -15.39 5.84
CA GLY A 108 4.94 -16.74 5.30
C GLY A 108 3.50 -16.98 4.84
N SER A 109 2.52 -16.57 5.67
CA SER A 109 1.10 -16.70 5.32
C SER A 109 0.70 -15.77 4.18
N ARG A 110 1.24 -14.54 4.13
CA ARG A 110 1.01 -13.62 3.01
C ARG A 110 1.60 -14.15 1.70
N ALA A 111 2.80 -14.75 1.74
CA ALA A 111 3.39 -15.42 0.58
C ALA A 111 2.54 -16.61 0.09
N SER A 112 1.96 -17.39 1.02
CA SER A 112 1.03 -18.46 0.67
C SER A 112 -0.25 -17.93 0.03
N LEU A 113 -0.82 -16.83 0.54
CA LEU A 113 -1.97 -16.15 -0.07
C LEU A 113 -1.67 -15.72 -1.51
N LEU A 114 -0.53 -15.06 -1.74
CA LEU A 114 -0.10 -14.65 -3.08
C LEU A 114 0.04 -15.84 -4.04
N ARG A 115 0.59 -16.96 -3.55
CA ARG A 115 0.72 -18.18 -4.35
C ARG A 115 -0.65 -18.74 -4.73
N CYS A 116 -1.60 -18.78 -3.80
CA CYS A 116 -2.96 -19.21 -4.08
C CYS A 116 -3.63 -18.33 -5.15
N LEU A 117 -3.46 -17.02 -5.06
CA LEU A 117 -4.03 -16.06 -6.02
C LEU A 117 -3.47 -16.22 -7.43
N ARG A 118 -2.14 -16.31 -7.55
CA ARG A 118 -1.47 -16.53 -8.85
C ARG A 118 -1.88 -17.86 -9.51
N ASN A 119 -2.20 -18.87 -8.70
CA ASN A 119 -2.65 -20.18 -9.19
C ASN A 119 -4.14 -20.22 -9.58
N SER A 120 -4.97 -19.29 -9.08
CA SER A 120 -6.36 -19.16 -9.52
C SER A 120 -6.50 -18.45 -10.86
N GLU A 121 -5.57 -17.55 -11.20
CA GLU A 121 -5.55 -16.83 -12.49
C GLU A 121 -5.05 -17.69 -13.65
N SER A 122 -4.24 -18.73 -13.40
CA SER A 122 -3.72 -19.64 -14.43
C SER A 122 -4.66 -20.78 -14.84
N LYS A 123 -5.87 -20.82 -14.28
CA LYS A 123 -6.92 -21.83 -14.57
C LYS A 123 -8.12 -21.27 -15.32
N GLN A 124 -8.04 -20.04 -15.82
CA GLN A 124 -9.00 -19.44 -16.76
C GLN A 124 -8.35 -19.31 -18.14
#